data_AF-A0A7C3G8Q9-F1
#
_entry.id   AF-A0A7C3G8Q9-F1
#
_cell.length_a   1.000
_cell.length_b   1.000
_cell.length_c   1.000
_cell.angle_alpha   90.00
_cell.angle_beta   90.00
_cell.angle_gamma   90.00
#
_symmetry.space_group_name_H-M   'P 1'
#
loop_
_entity.id
_entity.type
_entity.pdbx_description
1 polymer ?
#
loop_
_entity_poly.entity_id
_entity_poly.type
_entity_poly.pdbx_seq_one_letter_code
_entity_poly.pdbx_strand_id
1 'polypeptide(L)'
;MRLAVAGLLPFVLLVSAAPAFGQSDPAAPAGGEAPAREEAPGAEKAPEPSRRSPELEAWREVAQQARLSQLDYVRALEEFLERFPETARRAEIERSLLQSAIELGDRRRIVLYGERVLEREPRHVQLAEYVIRALLEKDDPDRAERALKYARQFLTTLQVLELQQPSGGSKLLAARERLDRAVAKAYVFQARALGNLGRTEEALKLARASFERYPTAEAARETGRWLARVGRPMEAAERYAEAFVIDDPDNTAELRAGDVRRMRELYREAHGSEEGLGDLVLAAYERTREALEARRAELKKLVPNLDAAHVLDFVLSGLDGA
;
A
#
# COMPACT_ATOMS: atom_id res chain seq x y z
N MET A 1 36.13 11.80 4.69
CA MET A 1 35.14 12.58 5.46
C MET A 1 33.85 11.78 5.52
N ARG A 2 33.48 11.32 6.72
CA ARG A 2 32.27 10.53 7.00
C ARG A 2 31.17 11.49 7.45
N LEU A 3 30.00 11.45 6.81
CA LEU A 3 28.75 12.10 7.24
C LEU A 3 27.66 11.03 7.08
N ALA A 4 27.28 10.36 8.17
CA ALA A 4 26.26 10.73 9.14
C ALA A 4 24.87 10.21 8.71
N VAL A 5 24.58 9.00 9.19
CA VAL A 5 23.29 8.30 9.11
C VAL A 5 22.32 8.95 10.10
N ALA A 6 21.20 9.46 9.61
CA ALA A 6 20.14 10.02 10.45
C ALA A 6 19.27 8.88 11.03
N GLY A 7 19.20 8.83 12.35
CA GLY A 7 18.49 7.80 13.12
C GLY A 7 16.96 7.98 13.14
N LEU A 8 16.28 6.83 13.09
CA LEU A 8 14.85 6.66 13.32
C LEU A 8 14.54 6.80 14.83
N LEU A 9 13.57 7.65 15.19
CA LEU A 9 13.01 7.76 16.54
C LEU A 9 11.95 6.65 16.78
N PRO A 10 11.89 6.00 17.96
CA PRO A 10 10.80 5.11 18.30
C PRO A 10 9.60 5.90 18.87
N PHE A 11 8.41 5.63 18.36
CA PHE A 11 7.16 6.21 18.86
C PHE A 11 6.68 5.41 20.08
N VAL A 12 6.68 6.06 21.24
CA VAL A 12 6.21 5.51 22.53
C VAL A 12 4.68 5.59 22.59
N LEU A 13 4.02 4.45 22.77
CA LEU A 13 2.59 4.37 23.09
C LEU A 13 2.36 4.83 24.54
N LEU A 14 1.69 5.97 24.69
CA LEU A 14 1.27 6.53 25.96
C LEU A 14 -0.15 6.05 26.28
N VAL A 15 -0.29 5.17 27.29
CA VAL A 15 -1.59 4.74 27.82
C VAL A 15 -2.11 5.84 28.75
N SER A 16 -3.25 6.44 28.38
CA SER A 16 -3.95 7.43 29.20
C SER A 16 -4.84 6.72 30.23
N ALA A 17 -4.59 6.99 31.51
CA ALA A 17 -5.46 6.63 32.63
C ALA A 17 -6.32 7.84 33.01
N ALA A 18 -7.63 7.66 33.05
CA ALA A 18 -8.59 8.67 33.51
C ALA A 18 -8.61 8.76 35.06
N PRO A 19 -8.71 9.95 35.66
CA PRO A 19 -8.91 10.09 37.10
C PRO A 19 -10.41 10.13 37.44
N ALA A 20 -10.78 9.38 38.49
CA ALA A 20 -12.03 9.55 39.20
C ALA A 20 -11.72 10.24 40.53
N PHE A 21 -12.27 11.43 40.78
CA PHE A 21 -12.50 11.93 42.14
C PHE A 21 -13.53 13.06 42.11
N GLY A 22 -14.49 12.97 43.04
CA GLY A 22 -15.33 14.07 43.43
C GLY A 22 -16.71 13.63 43.85
N GLN A 23 -16.92 13.35 45.14
CA GLN A 23 -17.82 14.18 45.95
C GLN A 23 -17.76 13.82 47.43
N SER A 24 -17.83 14.89 48.21
CA SER A 24 -17.63 15.06 49.64
C SER A 24 -18.86 14.70 50.48
N ASP A 25 -18.61 14.19 51.69
CA ASP A 25 -19.58 14.08 52.79
C ASP A 25 -20.23 15.43 53.16
N PRO A 26 -21.40 15.39 53.81
CA PRO A 26 -21.38 15.66 55.25
C PRO A 26 -22.38 14.87 56.13
N ALA A 27 -21.93 14.64 57.38
CA ALA A 27 -22.67 14.67 58.65
C ALA A 27 -23.84 13.69 58.96
N ALA A 28 -23.68 12.95 60.06
CA ALA A 28 -24.74 12.30 60.84
C ALA A 28 -25.47 13.33 61.74
N PRO A 29 -26.69 13.03 62.29
CA PRO A 29 -26.75 12.20 63.51
C PRO A 29 -28.02 11.32 63.73
N ALA A 30 -27.84 10.34 64.63
CA ALA A 30 -28.75 9.81 65.66
C ALA A 30 -30.09 9.10 65.31
N GLY A 31 -30.18 7.84 65.79
CA GLY A 31 -31.31 7.31 66.57
C GLY A 31 -32.33 6.42 65.85
N GLY A 32 -32.52 5.19 66.34
CA GLY A 32 -33.74 4.40 66.10
C GLY A 32 -33.55 2.90 65.86
N GLU A 33 -33.76 2.11 66.93
CA GLU A 33 -34.35 0.77 66.99
C GLU A 33 -34.02 -0.32 65.94
N ALA A 34 -33.45 -1.43 66.43
CA ALA A 34 -33.62 -2.75 65.82
C ALA A 34 -35.07 -3.22 66.05
N PRO A 35 -35.66 -4.00 65.12
CA PRO A 35 -35.58 -5.45 65.34
C PRO A 35 -35.56 -6.32 64.06
N ALA A 36 -35.37 -7.61 64.35
CA ALA A 36 -35.82 -8.78 63.59
C ALA A 36 -35.05 -9.20 62.33
N ARG A 37 -34.38 -10.34 62.49
CA ARG A 37 -33.95 -11.26 61.43
C ARG A 37 -35.14 -11.64 60.56
N GLU A 38 -34.97 -11.49 59.26
CA GLU A 38 -35.67 -12.28 58.25
C GLU A 38 -34.58 -12.83 57.32
N GLU A 39 -34.20 -14.09 57.53
CA GLU A 39 -33.42 -14.86 56.56
C GLU A 39 -34.31 -15.09 55.34
N ALA A 40 -33.94 -14.51 54.19
CA ALA A 40 -34.46 -14.92 52.90
C ALA A 40 -33.31 -15.49 52.03
N PRO A 41 -33.52 -16.61 51.34
CA PRO A 41 -32.48 -17.42 50.74
C PRO A 41 -32.24 -17.04 49.27
N GLY A 42 -31.01 -17.20 48.81
CA GLY A 42 -30.68 -17.13 47.39
C GLY A 42 -29.66 -16.06 47.06
N ALA A 43 -28.47 -16.14 47.66
CA ALA A 43 -27.29 -15.59 47.01
C ALA A 43 -26.99 -16.45 45.77
N GLU A 44 -27.62 -16.08 44.66
CA GLU A 44 -27.16 -16.43 43.32
C GLU A 44 -25.68 -16.04 43.26
N LYS A 45 -24.82 -17.06 43.13
CA LYS A 45 -23.38 -16.89 43.09
C LYS A 45 -23.03 -15.84 42.05
N ALA A 46 -22.55 -14.69 42.51
CA ALA A 46 -21.78 -13.78 41.69
C ALA A 46 -20.70 -14.59 40.95
N PRO A 47 -20.49 -14.40 39.63
CA PRO A 47 -19.47 -15.14 38.92
C PRO A 47 -18.11 -14.84 39.57
N GLU A 48 -17.41 -15.90 39.98
CA GLU A 48 -16.06 -15.83 40.54
C GLU A 48 -15.16 -14.97 39.63
N PRO A 49 -14.28 -14.12 40.18
CA PRO A 49 -13.25 -13.46 39.39
C PRO A 49 -12.36 -14.52 38.76
N SER A 50 -12.40 -14.59 37.44
CA SER A 50 -11.75 -15.58 36.60
C SER A 50 -10.32 -15.93 37.04
N ARG A 51 -10.07 -17.24 37.26
CA ARG A 51 -8.73 -17.85 37.22
C ARG A 51 -7.94 -17.28 36.04
N ARG A 52 -6.65 -16.96 36.25
CA ARG A 52 -5.72 -16.53 35.20
C ARG A 52 -5.93 -17.37 33.94
N SER A 53 -6.43 -16.78 32.86
CA SER A 53 -6.65 -17.56 31.65
C SER A 53 -5.28 -17.88 31.04
N PRO A 54 -5.02 -19.15 30.63
CA PRO A 54 -3.75 -19.53 30.02
C PRO A 54 -3.47 -18.74 28.72
N GLU A 55 -4.51 -18.24 28.07
CA GLU A 55 -4.43 -17.33 26.93
C GLU A 55 -3.84 -15.96 27.31
N LEU A 56 -4.23 -15.40 28.46
CA LEU A 56 -3.71 -14.11 28.93
C LEU A 56 -2.21 -14.19 29.30
N GLU A 57 -1.78 -15.33 29.85
CA GLU A 57 -0.37 -15.58 30.15
C GLU A 57 0.45 -15.71 28.86
N ALA A 58 0.00 -16.53 27.91
CA ALA A 58 0.66 -16.66 26.61
C ALA A 58 0.74 -15.33 25.84
N TRP A 59 -0.30 -14.47 25.92
CA TRP A 59 -0.26 -13.15 25.29
C TRP A 59 0.79 -12.22 25.91
N ARG A 60 1.01 -12.31 27.23
CA ARG A 60 2.09 -11.56 27.89
C ARG A 60 3.46 -12.01 27.43
N GLU A 61 3.65 -13.31 27.17
CA GLU A 61 4.90 -13.86 26.65
C GLU A 61 5.20 -13.31 25.25
N VAL A 62 4.20 -13.28 24.37
CA VAL A 62 4.29 -12.63 23.03
C VAL A 62 4.77 -11.18 23.15
N ALA A 63 4.20 -10.41 24.08
CA ALA A 63 4.59 -9.02 24.31
C ALA A 63 6.02 -8.85 24.83
N GLN A 64 6.58 -9.85 25.54
CA GLN A 64 7.99 -9.83 25.93
C GLN A 64 8.91 -10.15 24.75
N GLN A 65 8.54 -11.13 23.91
CA GLN A 65 9.33 -11.49 22.73
C GLN A 65 9.39 -10.35 21.70
N ALA A 66 8.33 -9.54 21.60
CA ALA A 66 8.31 -8.31 20.81
C ALA A 66 9.45 -7.33 21.14
N ARG A 67 9.93 -7.33 22.38
CA ARG A 67 11.02 -6.45 22.83
C ARG A 67 12.41 -6.96 22.44
N LEU A 68 12.52 -8.24 22.10
CA LEU A 68 13.80 -8.90 21.83
C LEU A 68 14.17 -8.80 20.35
N SER A 69 13.25 -9.15 19.46
CA SER A 69 13.50 -9.17 18.01
C SER A 69 12.20 -9.27 17.23
N GLN A 70 12.16 -8.67 16.03
CA GLN A 70 11.00 -8.76 15.13
C GLN A 70 10.77 -10.20 14.64
N LEU A 71 11.83 -10.99 14.49
CA LEU A 71 11.71 -12.40 14.09
C LEU A 71 11.12 -13.26 15.22
N ASP A 72 11.53 -13.00 16.46
CA ASP A 72 11.00 -13.70 17.62
C ASP A 72 9.54 -13.30 17.87
N TYR A 73 9.19 -12.03 17.66
CA TYR A 73 7.81 -11.58 17.70
C TYR A 73 6.91 -12.33 16.72
N VAL A 74 7.35 -12.49 15.46
CA VAL A 74 6.60 -13.25 14.44
C VAL A 74 6.40 -14.70 14.89
N ARG A 75 7.46 -15.37 15.38
CA ARG A 75 7.34 -16.74 15.88
C ARG A 75 6.38 -16.85 17.06
N ALA A 76 6.47 -15.93 18.03
CA ALA A 76 5.58 -15.89 19.18
C ALA A 76 4.10 -15.81 18.77
N LEU A 77 3.80 -14.94 17.80
CA LEU A 77 2.45 -14.76 17.28
C LEU A 77 1.95 -16.00 16.52
N GLU A 78 2.82 -16.66 15.74
CA GLU A 78 2.52 -17.91 15.06
C GLU A 78 2.21 -19.03 16.06
N GLU A 79 3.10 -19.24 17.05
CA GLU A 79 2.92 -20.21 18.14
C GLU A 79 1.65 -19.94 18.96
N PHE A 80 1.33 -18.66 19.19
CA PHE A 80 0.10 -18.28 19.88
C PHE A 80 -1.14 -18.69 19.08
N LEU A 81 -1.17 -18.45 17.76
CA LEU A 81 -2.28 -18.87 16.90
C LEU A 81 -2.39 -20.39 16.78
N GLU A 82 -1.27 -21.12 16.84
CA GLU A 82 -1.28 -22.58 16.87
C GLU A 82 -1.88 -23.12 18.17
N ARG A 83 -1.55 -22.50 19.31
CA ARG A 83 -2.05 -22.91 20.63
C ARG A 83 -3.51 -22.47 20.89
N PHE A 84 -3.91 -21.33 20.34
CA PHE A 84 -5.23 -20.72 20.52
C PHE A 84 -5.86 -20.34 19.17
N PRO A 85 -6.25 -21.33 18.33
CA PRO A 85 -6.74 -21.06 16.97
C PRO A 85 -8.05 -20.25 16.92
N GLU A 86 -8.90 -20.41 17.95
CA GLU A 86 -10.20 -19.74 18.08
C GLU A 86 -10.14 -18.45 18.93
N THR A 87 -8.95 -17.88 19.11
CA THR A 87 -8.80 -16.63 19.88
C THR A 87 -9.59 -15.48 19.24
N ALA A 88 -10.26 -14.68 20.08
CA ALA A 88 -10.94 -13.46 19.63
C ALA A 88 -9.97 -12.42 19.05
N ARG A 89 -8.66 -12.53 19.35
CA ARG A 89 -7.62 -11.61 18.87
C ARG A 89 -7.04 -11.99 17.50
N ARG A 90 -7.54 -13.04 16.86
CA ARG A 90 -6.97 -13.59 15.62
C ARG A 90 -6.77 -12.52 14.54
N ALA A 91 -7.75 -11.63 14.34
CA ALA A 91 -7.67 -10.56 13.35
C ALA A 91 -6.61 -9.49 13.69
N GLU A 92 -6.38 -9.20 14.98
CA GLU A 92 -5.32 -8.30 15.44
C GLU A 92 -3.94 -8.94 15.19
N ILE A 93 -3.80 -10.22 15.58
CA ILE A 93 -2.54 -10.97 15.43
C ILE A 93 -2.15 -11.10 13.96
N GLU A 94 -3.08 -11.44 13.07
CA GLU A 94 -2.80 -11.56 11.64
C GLU A 94 -2.39 -10.22 11.00
N ARG A 95 -2.91 -9.09 11.48
CA ARG A 95 -2.48 -7.76 11.04
C ARG A 95 -1.06 -7.45 11.52
N SER A 96 -0.73 -7.77 12.77
CA SER A 96 0.63 -7.62 13.30
C SER A 96 1.63 -8.50 12.53
N LEU A 97 1.28 -9.76 12.26
CA LEU A 97 2.10 -10.68 11.47
C LEU A 97 2.34 -10.15 10.05
N LEU A 98 1.31 -9.62 9.40
CA LEU A 98 1.45 -8.98 8.08
C LEU A 98 2.39 -7.77 8.14
N GLN A 99 2.23 -6.88 9.12
CA GLN A 99 3.07 -5.71 9.27
C GLN A 99 4.54 -6.09 9.49
N SER A 100 4.80 -7.04 10.39
CA SER A 100 6.14 -7.58 10.61
C SER A 100 6.71 -8.24 9.35
N ALA A 101 5.89 -8.96 8.59
CA ALA A 101 6.32 -9.57 7.33
C ALA A 101 6.69 -8.53 6.28
N ILE A 102 5.97 -7.40 6.19
CA ILE A 102 6.30 -6.28 5.31
C ILE A 102 7.67 -5.69 5.68
N GLU A 103 7.91 -5.44 6.96
CA GLU A 103 9.16 -4.88 7.45
C GLU A 103 10.36 -5.81 7.23
N LEU A 104 10.16 -7.12 7.40
CA LEU A 104 11.19 -8.14 7.18
C LEU A 104 11.35 -8.50 5.69
N GLY A 105 10.47 -8.02 4.81
CA GLY A 105 10.45 -8.42 3.40
C GLY A 105 10.07 -9.89 3.18
N ASP A 106 9.37 -10.53 4.12
CA ASP A 106 8.94 -11.92 4.02
C ASP A 106 7.71 -12.06 3.12
N ARG A 107 7.99 -12.24 1.83
CA ARG A 107 7.00 -12.41 0.76
C ARG A 107 6.01 -13.54 1.03
N ARG A 108 6.46 -14.64 1.62
CA ARG A 108 5.59 -15.80 1.90
C ARG A 108 4.56 -15.43 2.96
N ARG A 109 4.98 -14.78 4.05
CA ARG A 109 4.09 -14.33 5.12
C ARG A 109 3.20 -13.18 4.69
N ILE A 110 3.69 -12.27 3.85
CA ILE A 110 2.87 -11.20 3.24
C ILE A 110 1.69 -11.81 2.50
N VAL A 111 1.91 -12.84 1.67
CA VAL A 111 0.80 -13.51 0.97
C VAL A 111 -0.14 -14.20 1.97
N LEU A 112 0.41 -15.01 2.89
CA LEU A 112 -0.41 -15.80 3.81
C LEU A 112 -1.31 -14.95 4.70
N TYR A 113 -0.75 -13.97 5.40
CA TYR A 113 -1.51 -13.13 6.34
C TYR A 113 -2.24 -12.02 5.62
N GLY A 114 -1.66 -11.50 4.54
CA GLY A 114 -2.25 -10.43 3.76
C GLY A 114 -3.58 -10.82 3.12
N GLU A 115 -3.70 -12.02 2.58
CA GLU A 115 -4.98 -12.48 2.02
C GLU A 115 -6.06 -12.63 3.08
N ARG A 116 -5.74 -13.19 4.25
CA ARG A 116 -6.67 -13.31 5.37
C ARG A 116 -7.14 -11.95 5.87
N VAL A 117 -6.23 -10.97 5.91
CA VAL A 117 -6.58 -9.59 6.28
C VAL A 117 -7.47 -8.96 5.21
N LEU A 118 -7.13 -9.07 3.92
CA LEU A 118 -7.91 -8.49 2.82
C LEU A 118 -9.28 -9.16 2.62
N GLU A 119 -9.46 -10.41 3.00
CA GLU A 119 -10.76 -11.07 3.01
C GLU A 119 -11.74 -10.39 3.99
N ARG A 120 -11.23 -9.87 5.12
CA ARG A 120 -12.04 -9.13 6.11
C ARG A 120 -12.09 -7.64 5.83
N GLU A 121 -11.00 -7.08 5.34
CA GLU A 121 -10.79 -5.65 5.12
C GLU A 121 -10.47 -5.36 3.64
N PRO A 122 -11.41 -5.61 2.70
CA PRO A 122 -11.12 -5.57 1.25
C PRO A 122 -10.79 -4.16 0.71
N ARG A 123 -11.04 -3.11 1.50
CA ARG A 123 -10.78 -1.71 1.13
C ARG A 123 -9.46 -1.15 1.67
N HIS A 124 -8.61 -1.99 2.27
CA HIS A 124 -7.33 -1.54 2.81
C HIS A 124 -6.26 -1.39 1.71
N VAL A 125 -6.27 -0.22 1.05
CA VAL A 125 -5.44 0.11 -0.13
C VAL A 125 -3.95 -0.21 0.06
N GLN A 126 -3.35 0.22 1.17
CA GLN A 126 -1.91 0.06 1.41
C GLN A 126 -1.50 -1.42 1.52
N LEU A 127 -2.26 -2.22 2.28
CA LEU A 127 -1.98 -3.65 2.44
C LEU A 127 -2.22 -4.41 1.13
N ALA A 128 -3.26 -4.03 0.38
CA ALA A 128 -3.53 -4.63 -0.92
C ALA A 128 -2.34 -4.52 -1.86
N GLU A 129 -1.65 -3.37 -1.92
CA GLU A 129 -0.46 -3.20 -2.75
C GLU A 129 0.66 -4.21 -2.39
N TYR A 130 0.98 -4.38 -1.10
CA TYR A 130 2.02 -5.32 -0.68
C TYR A 130 1.69 -6.77 -1.04
N VAL A 131 0.43 -7.18 -0.85
CA VAL A 131 -0.05 -8.53 -1.17
C VAL A 131 0.01 -8.79 -2.67
N ILE A 132 -0.50 -7.85 -3.48
CA ILE A 132 -0.47 -7.95 -4.93
C ILE A 132 0.98 -8.06 -5.44
N ARG A 133 1.90 -7.20 -4.95
CA ARG A 133 3.32 -7.27 -5.31
C ARG A 133 3.97 -8.60 -4.93
N ALA A 134 3.63 -9.16 -3.76
CA ALA A 134 4.18 -10.44 -3.32
C ALA A 134 3.60 -11.64 -4.12
N LEU A 135 2.33 -11.58 -4.53
CA LEU A 135 1.74 -12.59 -5.40
C LEU A 135 2.39 -12.58 -6.80
N LEU A 136 2.66 -11.39 -7.34
CA LEU A 136 3.21 -11.20 -8.70
C LEU A 136 4.74 -11.30 -8.79
N GLU A 137 5.43 -11.72 -7.72
CA GLU A 137 6.88 -11.90 -7.73
C GLU A 137 7.31 -13.08 -8.62
N LYS A 138 6.44 -14.08 -8.76
CA LYS A 138 6.69 -15.28 -9.58
C LYS A 138 5.63 -15.41 -10.66
N ASP A 139 6.05 -15.93 -11.81
CA ASP A 139 5.16 -16.24 -12.92
C ASP A 139 4.44 -17.56 -12.65
N ASP A 140 3.47 -17.50 -11.73
CA ASP A 140 2.65 -18.62 -11.28
C ASP A 140 1.17 -18.32 -11.56
N PRO A 141 0.46 -19.14 -12.36
CA PRO A 141 -0.91 -18.87 -12.75
C PRO A 141 -1.89 -18.75 -11.56
N ASP A 142 -1.75 -19.59 -10.54
CA ASP A 142 -2.64 -19.58 -9.37
C ASP A 142 -2.48 -18.28 -8.57
N ARG A 143 -1.24 -17.85 -8.34
CA ARG A 143 -0.95 -16.55 -7.73
C ARG A 143 -1.40 -15.39 -8.61
N ALA A 144 -1.25 -15.50 -9.93
CA ALA A 144 -1.66 -14.46 -10.86
C ALA A 144 -3.18 -14.25 -10.84
N GLU A 145 -3.98 -15.31 -10.76
CA GLU A 145 -5.44 -15.20 -10.64
C GLU A 145 -5.85 -14.49 -9.35
N ARG A 146 -5.23 -14.86 -8.22
CA ARG A 146 -5.44 -14.19 -6.92
C ARG A 146 -4.99 -12.74 -6.96
N ALA A 147 -3.84 -12.45 -7.56
CA ALA A 147 -3.34 -11.08 -7.73
C ALA A 147 -4.31 -10.23 -8.57
N LEU A 148 -4.86 -10.80 -9.65
CA LEU A 148 -5.84 -10.11 -10.50
C LEU A 148 -7.10 -9.73 -9.71
N LYS A 149 -7.61 -10.64 -8.87
CA LYS A 149 -8.75 -10.37 -7.96
C LYS A 149 -8.47 -9.15 -7.08
N TYR A 150 -7.35 -9.16 -6.36
CA TYR A 150 -7.00 -8.05 -5.47
C TYR A 150 -6.68 -6.75 -6.22
N ALA A 151 -6.02 -6.81 -7.38
CA ALA A 151 -5.71 -5.63 -8.19
C ALA A 151 -6.97 -4.94 -8.75
N ARG A 152 -8.02 -5.71 -9.07
CA ARG A 152 -9.34 -5.15 -9.43
C ARG A 152 -10.02 -4.48 -8.25
N GLN A 153 -10.03 -5.12 -7.08
CA GLN A 153 -10.60 -4.54 -5.86
C GLN A 153 -9.86 -3.26 -5.43
N PHE A 154 -8.53 -3.26 -5.59
CA PHE A 154 -7.68 -2.10 -5.36
C PHE A 154 -8.07 -0.94 -6.27
N LEU A 155 -8.23 -1.19 -7.58
CA LEU A 155 -8.70 -0.17 -8.53
C LEU A 155 -10.09 0.35 -8.16
N THR A 156 -11.05 -0.51 -7.84
CA THR A 156 -12.40 -0.09 -7.42
C THR A 156 -12.34 0.80 -6.18
N THR A 157 -11.50 0.48 -5.20
CA THR A 157 -11.33 1.29 -3.99
C THR A 157 -10.72 2.66 -4.33
N LEU A 158 -9.73 2.72 -5.23
CA LEU A 158 -9.14 3.98 -5.69
C LEU A 158 -10.14 4.86 -6.44
N GLN A 159 -11.02 4.27 -7.26
CA GLN A 159 -12.08 5.00 -7.96
C GLN A 159 -13.08 5.64 -6.99
N VAL A 160 -13.42 4.96 -5.89
CA VAL A 160 -14.26 5.55 -4.83
C VAL A 160 -13.54 6.73 -4.16
N LEU A 161 -12.24 6.61 -3.88
CA LEU A 161 -11.44 7.71 -3.33
C LEU A 161 -11.31 8.90 -4.30
N GLU A 162 -11.28 8.63 -5.61
CA GLU A 162 -11.25 9.66 -6.65
C GLU A 162 -12.49 10.55 -6.62
N LEU A 163 -13.66 9.99 -6.30
CA LEU A 163 -14.92 10.71 -6.12
C LEU A 163 -14.98 11.55 -4.83
N GLN A 164 -14.12 11.25 -3.85
CA GLN A 164 -14.09 11.90 -2.53
C GLN A 164 -12.98 12.96 -2.42
N GLN A 165 -12.42 13.40 -3.54
CA GLN A 165 -11.31 14.36 -3.53
C GLN A 165 -11.72 15.73 -2.96
N PRO A 166 -10.78 16.43 -2.29
CA PRO A 166 -11.05 17.78 -1.81
C PRO A 166 -11.35 18.72 -2.97
N SER A 167 -12.24 19.68 -2.77
CA SER A 167 -12.48 20.74 -3.75
C SER A 167 -11.35 21.76 -3.74
N GLY A 168 -10.75 21.98 -4.90
CA GLY A 168 -9.87 23.12 -5.21
C GLY A 168 -8.46 23.14 -4.62
N GLY A 169 -7.63 23.99 -5.22
CA GLY A 169 -6.32 24.39 -4.72
C GLY A 169 -5.23 23.30 -4.74
N SER A 170 -4.14 23.57 -4.01
CA SER A 170 -2.95 22.69 -3.93
C SER A 170 -3.25 21.30 -3.34
N LYS A 171 -4.24 21.20 -2.43
CA LYS A 171 -4.67 19.91 -1.86
C LYS A 171 -5.33 19.00 -2.90
N LEU A 172 -6.15 19.55 -3.80
CA LEU A 172 -6.72 18.82 -4.92
C LEU A 172 -5.63 18.30 -5.85
N LEU A 173 -4.63 19.13 -6.19
CA LEU A 173 -3.52 18.72 -7.03
C LEU A 173 -2.75 17.53 -6.43
N ALA A 174 -2.31 17.65 -5.17
CA ALA A 174 -1.55 16.59 -4.50
C ALA A 174 -2.36 15.30 -4.38
N ALA A 175 -3.67 15.41 -4.08
CA ALA A 175 -4.59 14.28 -4.05
C ALA A 175 -4.71 13.63 -5.44
N ARG A 176 -4.86 14.44 -6.49
CA ARG A 176 -5.02 13.98 -7.87
C ARG A 176 -3.78 13.24 -8.35
N GLU A 177 -2.60 13.81 -8.16
CA GLU A 177 -1.36 13.13 -8.55
C GLU A 177 -1.15 11.81 -7.82
N ARG A 178 -1.40 11.79 -6.50
CA ARG A 178 -1.29 10.57 -5.70
C ARG A 178 -2.25 9.49 -6.20
N LEU A 179 -3.49 9.86 -6.50
CA LEU A 179 -4.50 8.93 -7.02
C LEU A 179 -4.17 8.48 -8.44
N ASP A 180 -3.71 9.36 -9.32
CA ASP A 180 -3.34 8.99 -10.69
C ASP A 180 -2.18 7.99 -10.70
N ARG A 181 -1.15 8.22 -9.88
CA ARG A 181 -0.05 7.26 -9.68
C ARG A 181 -0.55 5.92 -9.14
N ALA A 182 -1.46 5.92 -8.17
CA ALA A 182 -2.01 4.69 -7.61
C ALA A 182 -2.87 3.91 -8.63
N VAL A 183 -3.67 4.61 -9.43
CA VAL A 183 -4.50 4.01 -10.50
C VAL A 183 -3.62 3.43 -11.61
N ALA A 184 -2.57 4.16 -12.03
CA ALA A 184 -1.58 3.64 -12.97
C ALA A 184 -0.97 2.32 -12.43
N LYS A 185 -0.51 2.32 -11.17
CA LYS A 185 0.03 1.12 -10.53
C LYS A 185 -0.99 -0.03 -10.46
N ALA A 186 -2.28 0.25 -10.23
CA ALA A 186 -3.34 -0.75 -10.29
C ALA A 186 -3.45 -1.40 -11.68
N TYR A 187 -3.33 -0.60 -12.75
CA TYR A 187 -3.32 -1.11 -14.12
C TYR A 187 -2.08 -1.95 -14.42
N VAL A 188 -0.89 -1.56 -13.94
CA VAL A 188 0.32 -2.40 -14.02
C VAL A 188 0.09 -3.76 -13.37
N PHE A 189 -0.48 -3.79 -12.17
CA PHE A 189 -0.72 -5.06 -11.46
C PHE A 189 -1.68 -5.97 -12.22
N GLN A 190 -2.77 -5.41 -12.76
CA GLN A 190 -3.69 -6.18 -13.58
C GLN A 190 -3.04 -6.65 -14.88
N ALA A 191 -2.24 -5.79 -15.52
CA ALA A 191 -1.48 -6.15 -16.72
C ALA A 191 -0.56 -7.33 -16.44
N ARG A 192 0.23 -7.26 -15.36
CA ARG A 192 1.16 -8.32 -14.98
C ARG A 192 0.44 -9.63 -14.68
N ALA A 193 -0.64 -9.56 -13.90
CA ALA A 193 -1.45 -10.73 -13.60
C ALA A 193 -2.03 -11.39 -14.87
N LEU A 194 -2.60 -10.59 -15.79
CA LEU A 194 -3.15 -11.10 -17.04
C LEU A 194 -2.08 -11.70 -17.95
N GLY A 195 -0.91 -11.07 -18.04
CA GLY A 195 0.20 -11.59 -18.83
C GLY A 195 0.74 -12.90 -18.27
N ASN A 196 0.82 -13.04 -16.95
CA ASN A 196 1.18 -14.29 -16.27
C ASN A 196 0.13 -15.40 -16.47
N LEU A 197 -1.13 -15.03 -16.71
CA LEU A 197 -2.20 -15.94 -17.14
C LEU A 197 -2.22 -16.21 -18.66
N GLY A 198 -1.23 -15.71 -19.41
CA GLY A 198 -1.13 -15.86 -20.87
C GLY A 198 -2.02 -14.91 -21.68
N ARG A 199 -2.81 -14.04 -21.03
CA ARG A 199 -3.74 -13.08 -21.66
C ARG A 199 -3.00 -11.81 -22.08
N THR A 200 -2.02 -11.98 -22.95
CA THR A 200 -0.98 -10.97 -23.24
C THR A 200 -1.53 -9.71 -23.91
N GLU A 201 -2.53 -9.82 -24.79
CA GLU A 201 -3.15 -8.64 -25.43
C GLU A 201 -3.89 -7.75 -24.42
N GLU A 202 -4.61 -8.37 -23.48
CA GLU A 202 -5.28 -7.62 -22.40
C GLU A 202 -4.27 -6.99 -21.45
N ALA A 203 -3.17 -7.70 -21.18
CA ALA A 203 -2.05 -7.17 -20.40
C ALA A 203 -1.44 -5.92 -21.07
N LEU A 204 -1.19 -5.99 -22.37
CA LEU A 204 -0.65 -4.87 -23.13
C LEU A 204 -1.59 -3.67 -23.12
N LYS A 205 -2.90 -3.89 -23.27
CA LYS A 205 -3.91 -2.82 -23.18
C LYS A 205 -3.88 -2.12 -21.82
N LEU A 206 -3.81 -2.87 -20.72
CA LEU A 206 -3.76 -2.29 -19.37
C LEU A 206 -2.42 -1.61 -19.08
N ALA A 207 -1.29 -2.15 -19.55
CA ALA A 207 0.02 -1.52 -19.38
C ALA A 207 0.06 -0.16 -20.09
N ARG A 208 -0.51 -0.05 -21.30
CA ARG A 208 -0.67 1.23 -22.01
C ARG A 208 -1.58 2.20 -21.26
N ALA A 209 -2.73 1.74 -20.79
CA ALA A 209 -3.65 2.55 -19.99
C ALA A 209 -3.01 3.05 -18.68
N SER A 210 -2.09 2.27 -18.10
CA SER A 210 -1.28 2.73 -16.96
C SER A 210 -0.42 3.93 -17.33
N PHE A 211 0.32 3.83 -18.44
CA PHE A 211 1.22 4.90 -18.88
C PHE A 211 0.44 6.16 -19.24
N GLU A 212 -0.70 6.02 -19.93
CA GLU A 212 -1.61 7.12 -20.26
C GLU A 212 -2.17 7.81 -18.99
N ARG A 213 -2.49 7.03 -17.95
CA ARG A 213 -2.97 7.59 -16.68
C ARG A 213 -1.89 8.39 -15.96
N TYR A 214 -0.69 7.82 -15.85
CA TYR A 214 0.47 8.47 -15.28
C TYR A 214 1.75 7.85 -15.85
N PRO A 215 2.56 8.61 -16.61
CA PRO A 215 3.82 8.10 -17.16
C PRO A 215 4.81 7.76 -16.02
N THR A 216 4.96 6.47 -15.72
CA THR A 216 5.96 5.94 -14.77
C THR A 216 6.90 4.97 -15.47
N ALA A 217 8.11 4.82 -14.93
CA ALA A 217 9.06 3.83 -15.42
C ALA A 217 8.49 2.41 -15.32
N GLU A 218 7.76 2.10 -14.23
CA GLU A 218 7.11 0.80 -14.06
C GLU A 218 6.08 0.51 -15.17
N ALA A 219 5.26 1.49 -15.58
CA ALA A 219 4.27 1.33 -16.65
C ALA A 219 4.91 1.13 -18.03
N ALA A 220 5.95 1.91 -18.33
CA ALA A 220 6.72 1.76 -19.57
C ALA A 220 7.37 0.38 -19.65
N ARG A 221 8.03 -0.04 -18.56
CA ARG A 221 8.69 -1.35 -18.45
C ARG A 221 7.70 -2.51 -18.61
N GLU A 222 6.52 -2.39 -18.02
CA GLU A 222 5.46 -3.40 -18.17
C GLU A 222 4.94 -3.47 -19.61
N THR A 223 4.80 -2.33 -20.29
CA THR A 223 4.44 -2.30 -21.72
C THR A 223 5.51 -2.98 -22.57
N GLY A 224 6.79 -2.69 -22.31
CA GLY A 224 7.93 -3.32 -22.99
C GLY A 224 7.99 -4.83 -22.80
N ARG A 225 7.74 -5.31 -21.56
CA ARG A 225 7.65 -6.75 -21.25
C ARG A 225 6.65 -7.47 -22.15
N TRP A 226 5.44 -6.93 -22.28
CA TRP A 226 4.38 -7.59 -23.05
C TRP A 226 4.59 -7.46 -24.56
N LEU A 227 5.13 -6.33 -25.05
CA LEU A 227 5.53 -6.18 -26.45
C LEU A 227 6.60 -7.20 -26.87
N ALA A 228 7.62 -7.40 -26.02
CA ALA A 228 8.64 -8.41 -26.28
C ALA A 228 8.02 -9.81 -26.34
N ARG A 229 7.08 -10.13 -25.44
CA ARG A 229 6.41 -11.43 -25.40
C ARG A 229 5.56 -11.72 -26.65
N VAL A 230 5.00 -10.69 -27.30
CA VAL A 230 4.26 -10.85 -28.56
C VAL A 230 5.13 -10.68 -29.81
N GLY A 231 6.46 -10.70 -29.67
CA GLY A 231 7.38 -10.67 -30.81
C GLY A 231 7.51 -9.29 -31.47
N ARG A 232 7.39 -8.20 -30.69
CA ARG A 232 7.58 -6.81 -31.15
C ARG A 232 8.82 -6.19 -30.50
N PRO A 233 10.04 -6.69 -30.81
CA PRO A 233 11.25 -6.33 -30.07
C PRO A 233 11.61 -4.85 -30.17
N MET A 234 11.44 -4.22 -31.34
CA MET A 234 11.78 -2.80 -31.49
C MET A 234 10.87 -1.90 -30.65
N GLU A 235 9.55 -2.10 -30.72
CA GLU A 235 8.61 -1.35 -29.89
C GLU A 235 8.82 -1.65 -28.40
N ALA A 236 9.23 -2.86 -28.04
CA ALA A 236 9.60 -3.17 -26.67
C ALA A 236 10.85 -2.39 -26.24
N ALA A 237 11.88 -2.29 -27.09
CA ALA A 237 13.08 -1.51 -26.84
C ALA A 237 12.75 -0.02 -26.62
N GLU A 238 11.84 0.55 -27.41
CA GLU A 238 11.33 1.92 -27.20
C GLU A 238 10.74 2.11 -25.80
N ARG A 239 9.96 1.13 -25.31
CA ARG A 239 9.35 1.20 -23.98
C ARG A 239 10.34 1.01 -22.85
N TYR A 240 11.37 0.19 -23.03
CA TYR A 240 12.46 0.10 -22.05
C TYR A 240 13.34 1.36 -22.06
N ALA A 241 13.50 2.02 -23.20
CA ALA A 241 14.15 3.33 -23.27
C ALA A 241 13.34 4.39 -22.51
N GLU A 242 12.00 4.42 -22.67
CA GLU A 242 11.09 5.26 -21.87
C GLU A 242 11.24 4.98 -20.37
N ALA A 243 11.26 3.70 -19.97
CA ALA A 243 11.46 3.33 -18.56
C ALA A 243 12.81 3.80 -17.99
N PHE A 244 13.86 3.81 -18.81
CA PHE A 244 15.19 4.25 -18.41
C PHE A 244 15.28 5.76 -18.20
N VAL A 245 14.63 6.56 -19.06
CA VAL A 245 14.71 8.03 -19.02
C VAL A 245 13.73 8.68 -18.03
N ILE A 246 12.68 7.97 -17.63
CA ILE A 246 11.75 8.46 -16.62
C ILE A 246 12.45 8.53 -15.25
N ASP A 247 12.53 9.75 -14.73
CA ASP A 247 12.96 10.01 -13.36
C ASP A 247 11.74 9.93 -12.44
N ASP A 248 11.59 8.80 -11.73
CA ASP A 248 10.58 8.64 -10.70
C ASP A 248 11.17 7.99 -9.42
N PRO A 249 10.59 8.25 -8.24
CA PRO A 249 11.14 7.76 -6.96
C PRO A 249 11.23 6.23 -6.84
N ASP A 250 10.41 5.50 -7.62
CA ASP A 250 10.37 4.03 -7.60
C ASP A 250 11.38 3.43 -8.61
N ASN A 251 12.03 4.25 -9.45
CA ASN A 251 12.97 3.83 -10.50
C ASN A 251 14.43 3.73 -10.00
N THR A 252 14.69 2.70 -9.22
CA THR A 252 16.03 2.40 -8.66
C THR A 252 17.12 2.24 -9.73
N ALA A 253 18.39 2.37 -9.33
CA ALA A 253 19.52 2.17 -10.22
C ALA A 253 19.56 0.74 -10.78
N GLU A 254 19.18 -0.25 -9.99
CA GLU A 254 19.10 -1.66 -10.37
C GLU A 254 18.04 -1.89 -11.45
N LEU A 255 16.87 -1.27 -11.31
CA LEU A 255 15.80 -1.32 -12.31
C LEU A 255 16.25 -0.66 -13.61
N ARG A 256 16.81 0.55 -13.56
CA ARG A 256 17.34 1.24 -14.74
C ARG A 256 18.44 0.46 -15.44
N ALA A 257 19.34 -0.18 -14.69
CA ALA A 257 20.35 -1.07 -15.26
C ALA A 257 19.70 -2.28 -15.95
N GLY A 258 18.61 -2.82 -15.40
CA GLY A 258 17.78 -3.84 -16.05
C GLY A 258 17.14 -3.36 -17.34
N ASP A 259 16.59 -2.15 -17.33
CA ASP A 259 15.93 -1.53 -18.49
C ASP A 259 16.92 -1.32 -19.64
N VAL A 260 18.12 -0.81 -19.35
CA VAL A 260 19.21 -0.69 -20.33
C VAL A 260 19.60 -2.04 -20.91
N ARG A 261 19.75 -3.08 -20.07
CA ARG A 261 20.09 -4.44 -20.57
C ARG A 261 19.02 -4.96 -21.52
N ARG A 262 17.74 -4.87 -21.15
CA ARG A 262 16.61 -5.33 -21.99
C ARG A 262 16.46 -4.52 -23.26
N MET A 263 16.59 -3.19 -23.18
CA MET A 263 16.59 -2.30 -24.35
C MET A 263 17.67 -2.71 -25.36
N ARG A 264 18.92 -2.90 -24.90
CA ARG A 264 20.05 -3.30 -25.77
C ARG A 264 19.81 -4.65 -26.43
N GLU A 265 19.35 -5.64 -25.66
CA GLU A 265 19.04 -6.97 -26.16
C GLU A 265 17.99 -6.95 -27.27
N LEU A 266 16.85 -6.29 -27.00
CA LEU A 266 15.73 -6.20 -27.94
C LEU A 266 16.06 -5.35 -29.18
N TYR A 267 16.86 -4.30 -29.02
CA TYR A 267 17.32 -3.49 -30.14
C TYR A 267 18.24 -4.28 -31.07
N ARG A 268 19.20 -5.04 -30.51
CA ARG A 268 20.06 -5.94 -31.31
C ARG A 268 19.26 -7.04 -32.00
N GLU A 269 18.24 -7.58 -31.33
CA GLU A 269 17.33 -8.56 -31.94
C GLU A 269 16.63 -7.97 -33.18
N ALA A 270 16.19 -6.72 -33.12
CA ALA A 270 15.50 -6.05 -34.21
C ALA A 270 16.42 -5.54 -35.33
N HIS A 271 17.59 -4.99 -34.99
CA HIS A 271 18.46 -4.25 -35.91
C HIS A 271 19.80 -4.95 -36.23
N GLY A 272 20.17 -5.98 -35.49
CA GLY A 272 21.45 -6.69 -35.64
C GLY A 272 22.67 -5.92 -35.11
N SER A 273 22.50 -4.70 -34.62
CA SER A 273 23.58 -3.85 -34.10
C SER A 273 23.10 -3.00 -32.91
N GLU A 274 24.01 -2.19 -32.35
CA GLU A 274 23.70 -1.19 -31.32
C GLU A 274 23.75 0.25 -31.86
N GLU A 275 24.05 0.40 -33.14
CA GLU A 275 24.11 1.71 -33.80
C GLU A 275 22.70 2.32 -33.83
N GLY A 276 22.54 3.54 -33.32
CA GLY A 276 21.24 4.20 -33.17
C GLY A 276 20.56 4.04 -31.81
N LEU A 277 21.13 3.27 -30.87
CA LEU A 277 20.60 3.19 -29.49
C LEU A 277 20.57 4.54 -28.77
N GLY A 278 21.54 5.42 -29.05
CA GLY A 278 21.55 6.79 -28.50
C GLY A 278 20.35 7.60 -28.98
N ASP A 279 20.03 7.51 -30.28
CA ASP A 279 18.89 8.20 -30.89
C ASP A 279 17.56 7.67 -30.32
N LEU A 280 17.47 6.36 -30.08
CA LEU A 280 16.33 5.74 -29.42
C LEU A 280 16.09 6.33 -28.01
N VAL A 281 17.15 6.47 -27.22
CA VAL A 281 17.08 7.06 -25.87
C VAL A 281 16.68 8.53 -25.92
N LEU A 282 17.24 9.30 -26.86
CA LEU A 282 16.88 10.70 -27.04
C LEU A 282 15.40 10.85 -27.44
N ALA A 283 14.93 10.06 -28.40
CA ALA A 283 13.53 10.06 -28.81
C ALA A 283 12.60 9.62 -27.66
N ALA A 284 13.01 8.66 -26.83
CA ALA A 284 12.26 8.24 -25.65
C ALA A 284 12.16 9.36 -24.60
N TYR A 285 13.24 10.11 -24.39
CA TYR A 285 13.24 11.28 -23.51
C TYR A 285 12.24 12.34 -24.01
N GLU A 286 12.25 12.65 -25.31
CA GLU A 286 11.34 13.61 -25.92
C GLU A 286 9.87 13.19 -25.77
N ARG A 287 9.53 11.94 -26.13
CA ARG A 287 8.16 11.40 -25.98
C ARG A 287 7.69 11.44 -24.53
N THR A 288 8.57 11.10 -23.59
CA THR A 288 8.25 11.12 -22.16
C THR A 288 7.99 12.54 -21.66
N ARG A 289 8.84 13.50 -22.05
CA ARG A 289 8.67 14.91 -21.72
C ARG A 289 7.34 15.45 -22.25
N GLU A 290 7.01 15.15 -23.51
CA GLU A 290 5.74 15.55 -24.13
C GLU A 290 4.53 14.95 -23.41
N ALA A 291 4.58 13.68 -23.03
CA ALA A 291 3.50 13.04 -22.27
C ALA A 291 3.28 13.70 -20.89
N LEU A 292 4.37 14.04 -20.19
CA LEU A 292 4.31 14.75 -18.91
C LEU A 292 3.80 16.18 -19.06
N GLU A 293 4.21 16.90 -20.11
CA GLU A 293 3.73 18.24 -20.43
C GLU A 293 2.24 18.25 -20.77
N ALA A 294 1.77 17.30 -21.60
CA ALA A 294 0.36 17.14 -21.91
C ALA A 294 -0.47 16.87 -20.64
N ARG A 295 0.01 15.99 -19.77
CA ARG A 295 -0.65 15.73 -18.48
C ARG A 295 -0.67 16.99 -17.60
N ARG A 296 0.43 17.74 -17.56
CA ARG A 296 0.51 19.00 -16.80
C ARG A 296 -0.48 20.03 -17.34
N ALA A 297 -0.69 20.10 -18.65
CA ALA A 297 -1.71 20.95 -19.26
C ALA A 297 -3.13 20.54 -18.83
N GLU A 298 -3.44 19.25 -18.75
CA GLU A 298 -4.74 18.78 -18.21
C GLU A 298 -4.91 19.16 -16.73
N LEU A 299 -3.86 19.06 -15.91
CA LEU A 299 -3.92 19.49 -14.52
C LEU A 299 -4.14 21.00 -14.37
N LYS A 300 -3.58 21.83 -15.26
CA LYS A 300 -3.83 23.28 -15.26
C LYS A 300 -5.29 23.63 -15.50
N LYS A 301 -6.03 22.83 -16.29
CA LYS A 301 -7.47 23.03 -16.48
C LYS A 301 -8.25 22.84 -15.18
N LEU A 302 -7.81 21.91 -14.33
CA LEU A 302 -8.41 21.63 -13.03
C LEU A 302 -7.95 22.61 -11.94
N VAL A 303 -6.70 23.08 -12.04
CA VAL A 303 -6.08 24.02 -11.09
C VAL A 303 -5.44 25.16 -11.89
N PRO A 304 -6.19 26.22 -12.24
CA PRO A 304 -5.72 27.29 -13.11
C PRO A 304 -4.43 27.98 -12.63
N ASN A 305 -4.25 28.07 -11.32
CA ASN A 305 -3.10 28.71 -10.67
C ASN A 305 -1.97 27.72 -10.32
N LEU A 306 -1.88 26.59 -11.02
CA LEU A 306 -0.88 25.54 -10.76
C LEU A 306 0.56 26.06 -10.74
N ASP A 307 0.88 26.97 -11.66
CA ASP A 307 2.23 27.50 -11.89
C ASP A 307 2.37 28.96 -11.45
N ALA A 308 1.33 29.54 -10.86
CA ALA A 308 1.34 30.96 -10.53
C ALA A 308 2.39 31.23 -9.46
N ALA A 309 3.49 31.86 -9.86
CA ALA A 309 4.60 32.23 -8.98
C ALA A 309 4.57 33.72 -8.63
N HIS A 310 3.98 34.53 -9.51
CA HIS A 310 3.83 35.97 -9.35
C HIS A 310 2.36 36.37 -9.33
N VAL A 311 2.06 37.51 -8.70
CA VAL A 311 0.68 38.04 -8.55
C VAL A 311 -0.06 38.14 -9.89
N LEU A 312 0.65 38.45 -10.98
CA LEU A 312 0.07 38.58 -12.32
C LEU A 312 -0.23 37.24 -13.01
N ASP A 313 0.32 36.12 -12.51
CA ASP A 313 0.08 34.78 -13.04
C ASP A 313 -1.24 34.19 -12.52
N PHE A 314 -1.82 34.80 -11.48
CA PHE A 314 -3.05 34.31 -10.85
C PHE A 314 -4.27 34.65 -11.70
N VAL A 315 -4.98 33.62 -12.12
CA VAL A 315 -6.34 33.71 -12.65
C VAL A 315 -7.31 33.68 -11.47
N LEU A 316 -8.07 34.75 -11.30
CA LEU A 316 -9.16 34.82 -10.33
C LEU A 316 -10.33 33.98 -10.85
N SER A 317 -10.52 32.79 -10.31
CA SER A 317 -11.78 32.06 -10.44
C SER A 317 -12.83 32.72 -9.53
N GLY A 318 -14.05 32.94 -10.05
CA GLY A 318 -15.15 33.56 -9.31
C GLY A 318 -15.47 32.85 -7.99
N LEU A 319 -16.16 33.55 -7.08
CA LEU A 319 -16.52 33.05 -5.73
C LEU A 319 -17.41 31.80 -5.74
N ASP A 320 -17.99 31.47 -6.90
CA ASP A 320 -18.79 30.28 -7.12
C ASP A 320 -17.89 29.15 -7.65
N GLY A 321 -17.14 28.52 -6.74
CA GLY A 321 -16.30 27.38 -7.09
C GLY A 321 -17.12 26.24 -7.70
N ALA A 322 -16.92 26.01 -8.99
CA ALA A 322 -17.31 24.79 -9.71
C ALA A 322 -16.06 24.14 -10.30
#